data_AF-A0A8C3TAC0-F1
#
_entry.id   AF-A0A8C3TAC0-F1
#
_cell.length_a   1.000
_cell.length_b   1.000
_cell.length_c   1.000
_cell.angle_alpha   90.00
_cell.angle_beta   90.00
_cell.angle_gamma   90.00
#
_symmetry.space_group_name_H-M   'P 1'
#
loop_
_entity.id
_entity.type
_entity.pdbx_description
1 polymer ?
#
loop_
_entity_poly.entity_id
_entity_poly.type
_entity_poly.pdbx_seq_one_letter_code
_entity_poly.pdbx_strand_id
1 'polypeptide(L)'
;MSEQNSPVQADSLPRQDIKTSPSHTANPVLLVTQTDSRDKWSKKMDFLLSVIGFAVDLGNVWRFPYICYQNGGGAFLIPYTLMAIFGGVPLFYMELALGQFHRTGAISIWKRICPIFKGVGFAICIIALYVSFYYNTIIAWALYYFYSSFTGTLSDHYISLPADNGSAFPSLSCIGD
;
A
#
# COMPACT_ATOMS: atom_id res chain seq x y z
N MET A 1 -14.51 1.67 85.18
CA MET A 1 -14.22 2.40 83.93
C MET A 1 -14.60 1.48 82.79
N SER A 2 -15.85 1.20 82.42
CA SER A 2 -17.02 2.06 82.14
C SER A 2 -16.80 3.08 81.00
N GLU A 3 -17.47 2.77 79.86
CA GLU A 3 -18.22 3.67 78.94
C GLU A 3 -17.43 4.73 78.14
N GLN A 4 -17.75 5.18 76.91
CA GLN A 4 -18.99 5.25 76.10
C GLN A 4 -18.57 5.65 74.65
N ASN A 5 -18.91 4.92 73.59
CA ASN A 5 -19.99 5.15 72.59
C ASN A 5 -20.34 6.62 72.19
N SER A 6 -20.28 6.86 70.86
CA SER A 6 -20.84 7.86 69.90
C SER A 6 -22.05 8.74 70.33
N PRO A 7 -22.50 9.85 69.66
CA PRO A 7 -22.82 9.98 68.19
C PRO A 7 -22.81 11.42 67.58
N VAL A 8 -23.54 11.63 66.45
CA VAL A 8 -24.13 12.89 65.88
C VAL A 8 -23.36 13.53 64.69
N GLN A 9 -23.91 13.88 63.52
CA GLN A 9 -25.21 13.70 62.84
C GLN A 9 -25.10 14.24 61.40
N ALA A 10 -26.00 13.75 60.54
CA ALA A 10 -26.33 14.22 59.20
C ALA A 10 -26.90 15.66 59.13
N ASP A 11 -27.10 16.11 57.88
CA ASP A 11 -27.91 17.24 57.36
C ASP A 11 -27.23 18.59 57.04
N SER A 12 -27.02 18.83 55.73
CA SER A 12 -27.67 19.95 55.01
C SER A 12 -27.41 19.88 53.48
N LEU A 13 -28.43 19.44 52.73
CA LEU A 13 -28.57 19.67 51.28
C LEU A 13 -28.87 21.17 51.02
N PRO A 14 -28.76 21.67 49.77
CA PRO A 14 -29.90 21.51 48.87
C PRO A 14 -29.51 20.95 47.49
N ARG A 15 -30.36 20.03 47.03
CA ARG A 15 -30.59 19.75 45.62
C ARG A 15 -30.87 21.05 44.86
N GLN A 16 -30.33 21.19 43.66
CA GLN A 16 -31.05 21.83 42.58
C GLN A 16 -31.44 20.77 41.55
N ASP A 17 -32.68 20.32 41.67
CA ASP A 17 -33.41 19.67 40.59
C ASP A 17 -33.84 20.72 39.54
N ILE A 18 -34.12 20.26 38.32
CA ILE A 18 -34.83 20.93 37.21
C ILE A 18 -33.89 21.66 36.22
N LYS A 19 -33.68 21.17 34.99
CA LYS A 19 -34.75 20.96 33.99
C LYS A 19 -34.36 19.92 32.93
N THR A 20 -35.26 18.97 32.72
CA THR A 20 -35.27 18.03 31.59
C THR A 20 -35.74 18.72 30.30
N SER A 21 -35.21 18.23 29.16
CA SER A 21 -35.79 18.25 27.79
C SER A 21 -35.39 19.40 26.83
N PRO A 22 -35.41 19.20 25.49
CA PRO A 22 -34.89 18.10 24.67
C PRO A 22 -34.07 18.59 23.44
N SER A 23 -33.43 17.65 22.74
CA SER A 23 -33.13 17.69 21.30
C SER A 23 -32.44 18.94 20.72
N HIS A 24 -31.12 18.88 20.57
CA HIS A 24 -30.49 19.32 19.32
C HIS A 24 -29.40 18.32 18.95
N THR A 25 -29.66 17.64 17.83
CA THR A 25 -28.77 16.87 16.97
C THR A 25 -27.28 17.17 17.16
N ALA A 26 -26.65 16.51 18.12
CA ALA A 26 -25.22 16.27 18.06
C ALA A 26 -25.09 14.88 17.45
N ASN A 27 -24.76 14.85 16.14
CA ASN A 27 -24.16 13.66 15.55
C ASN A 27 -23.10 13.15 16.53
N PRO A 28 -22.97 11.83 16.77
CA PRO A 28 -21.74 11.35 17.37
C PRO A 28 -20.65 11.74 16.39
N VAL A 29 -19.99 12.88 16.64
CA VAL A 29 -18.68 13.16 16.10
C VAL A 29 -17.91 11.93 16.53
N LEU A 30 -17.64 11.10 15.52
CA LEU A 30 -16.90 9.87 15.63
C LEU A 30 -15.53 10.30 16.13
N LEU A 31 -15.43 10.45 17.45
CA LEU A 31 -14.20 10.58 18.17
C LEU A 31 -13.58 9.22 17.90
N VAL A 32 -12.80 9.16 16.83
CA VAL A 32 -11.88 8.07 16.57
C VAL A 32 -11.00 8.11 17.79
N THR A 33 -11.42 7.38 18.83
CA THR A 33 -10.58 7.04 19.96
C THR A 33 -9.43 6.31 19.30
N GLN A 34 -8.36 7.06 19.04
CA GLN A 34 -7.16 6.53 18.44
C GLN A 34 -6.62 5.58 19.50
N THR A 35 -7.03 4.32 19.42
CA THR A 35 -6.49 3.29 20.28
C THR A 35 -5.00 3.25 19.96
N ASP A 36 -4.16 3.54 20.95
CA ASP A 36 -2.70 3.48 20.84
C ASP A 36 -2.18 2.07 20.45
N SER A 37 -3.08 1.11 20.27
CA SER A 37 -2.83 -0.18 19.66
C SER A 37 -2.79 -0.07 18.12
N ARG A 38 -1.60 0.18 17.57
CA ARG A 38 -1.34 -0.04 16.14
C ARG A 38 -1.70 -1.47 15.76
N ASP A 39 -2.46 -1.63 14.69
CA ASP A 39 -2.79 -2.94 14.13
C ASP A 39 -1.51 -3.72 13.79
N LYS A 40 -1.44 -4.93 14.31
CA LYS A 40 -0.34 -5.88 14.05
C LYS A 40 -0.83 -6.91 13.04
N TRP A 41 0.10 -7.40 12.21
CA TRP A 41 -0.16 -8.54 11.34
C TRP A 41 -0.62 -9.75 12.16
N SER A 42 -1.70 -10.40 11.70
CA SER A 42 -2.26 -11.58 12.35
C SER A 42 -1.27 -12.76 12.30
N LYS A 43 -0.61 -12.96 11.16
CA LYS A 43 0.44 -13.96 10.97
C LYS A 43 1.69 -13.37 10.33
N LYS A 44 2.85 -13.95 10.66
CA LYS A 44 4.14 -13.60 10.03
C LYS A 44 4.15 -13.94 8.53
N MET A 45 3.38 -14.96 8.14
CA MET A 45 3.24 -15.37 6.75
C MET A 45 2.54 -14.31 5.90
N ASP A 46 1.55 -13.60 6.44
CA ASP A 46 0.84 -12.53 5.74
C ASP A 46 1.80 -11.36 5.43
N PHE A 47 2.67 -11.03 6.40
CA PHE A 47 3.73 -10.05 6.20
C PHE A 47 4.74 -10.52 5.14
N LEU A 48 5.21 -11.76 5.23
CA LEU A 48 6.17 -12.31 4.27
C LEU A 48 5.59 -12.33 2.85
N LEU A 49 4.34 -12.75 2.71
CA LEU A 49 3.65 -12.79 1.43
C LEU A 49 3.46 -11.39 0.84
N SER A 50 3.11 -10.39 1.66
CA SER A 50 3.03 -9.00 1.22
C SER A 50 4.39 -8.47 0.74
N VAL A 51 5.48 -8.84 1.41
CA VAL A 51 6.83 -8.43 1.02
C VAL A 51 7.28 -9.12 -0.27
N ILE A 52 7.03 -10.42 -0.42
CA ILE A 52 7.34 -11.16 -1.65
C ILE A 52 6.51 -10.63 -2.82
N GLY A 53 5.22 -10.34 -2.60
CA GLY A 53 4.35 -9.75 -3.62
C GLY A 53 4.78 -8.34 -4.06
N PHE A 54 5.43 -7.58 -3.18
CA PHE A 54 6.05 -6.30 -3.54
C PHE A 54 7.40 -6.46 -4.25
N ALA A 55 8.11 -7.57 -4.04
CA ALA A 55 9.40 -7.83 -4.67
C ALA A 55 9.28 -8.50 -6.05
N VAL A 56 8.18 -9.21 -6.30
CA VAL A 56 7.93 -9.95 -7.54
C VAL A 56 6.91 -9.21 -8.40
N ASP A 57 7.40 -8.51 -9.42
CA ASP A 57 6.56 -7.71 -10.31
C ASP A 57 6.58 -8.24 -11.76
N LEU A 58 5.59 -7.85 -12.56
CA LEU A 58 5.60 -8.04 -14.03
C LEU A 58 6.90 -7.50 -14.65
N GLY A 59 7.37 -6.37 -14.09
CA GLY A 59 8.69 -5.77 -14.27
C GLY A 59 9.84 -6.77 -14.31
N ASN A 60 9.83 -7.73 -13.39
CA ASN A 60 10.89 -8.71 -13.26
C ASN A 60 10.79 -9.79 -14.36
N VAL A 61 9.59 -10.19 -14.76
CA VAL A 61 9.36 -11.31 -15.71
C VAL A 61 9.79 -10.96 -17.14
N TRP A 62 9.55 -9.74 -17.61
CA TRP A 62 9.84 -9.33 -19.00
C TRP A 62 11.17 -8.56 -19.19
N ARG A 63 11.64 -7.83 -18.18
CA ARG A 63 12.84 -6.99 -18.26
C ARG A 63 14.08 -7.84 -18.02
N PHE A 64 14.01 -8.78 -17.08
CA PHE A 64 15.13 -9.65 -16.75
C PHE A 64 15.59 -10.49 -17.95
N PRO A 65 14.70 -11.19 -18.70
CA PRO A 65 15.12 -11.96 -19.87
C PRO A 65 15.71 -11.06 -20.97
N TYR A 66 15.12 -9.89 -21.20
CA TYR A 66 15.59 -8.96 -22.22
C TYR A 66 17.01 -8.45 -21.93
N ILE A 67 17.29 -8.01 -20.70
CA ILE A 67 18.61 -7.51 -20.31
C ILE A 67 19.64 -8.65 -20.32
N CYS A 68 19.28 -9.84 -19.83
CA CYS A 68 20.18 -11.00 -19.88
C CYS A 68 20.54 -11.35 -21.31
N TYR A 69 19.57 -11.37 -22.23
CA TYR A 69 19.82 -11.69 -23.64
C TYR A 69 20.81 -10.70 -24.29
N GLN A 70 20.69 -9.40 -24.01
CA GLN A 70 21.57 -8.40 -24.61
C GLN A 70 22.99 -8.36 -24.04
N ASN A 71 23.18 -8.78 -22.78
CA ASN A 71 24.47 -8.67 -22.08
C ASN A 71 25.24 -10.00 -22.02
N GLY A 72 25.03 -10.90 -22.99
CA GLY A 72 25.76 -12.17 -23.05
C GLY A 72 25.10 -13.34 -22.31
N GLY A 73 23.77 -13.30 -22.16
CA GLY A 73 22.96 -14.39 -21.63
C GLY A 73 23.27 -14.71 -20.17
N GLY A 74 23.64 -15.96 -19.90
CA GLY A 74 23.89 -16.47 -18.56
C GLY A 74 25.10 -15.86 -17.85
N ALA A 75 26.09 -15.31 -18.59
CA ALA A 75 27.27 -14.69 -17.99
C ALA A 75 26.93 -13.38 -17.24
N PHE A 76 25.86 -12.68 -17.66
CA PHE A 76 25.38 -11.46 -17.00
C PHE A 76 24.75 -11.72 -15.62
N LEU A 77 24.35 -12.96 -15.30
CA LEU A 77 23.82 -13.28 -13.99
C LEU A 77 24.86 -13.10 -12.87
N ILE A 78 26.14 -13.35 -13.14
CA ILE A 78 27.20 -13.24 -12.13
C ILE A 78 27.30 -11.81 -11.55
N PRO A 79 27.52 -10.75 -12.35
CA PRO A 79 27.54 -9.38 -11.84
C PRO A 79 26.18 -8.94 -11.30
N TYR A 80 25.08 -9.41 -11.88
CA TYR A 80 23.72 -9.09 -11.40
C TYR A 80 23.48 -9.62 -9.98
N THR A 81 23.80 -10.89 -9.71
CA THR A 81 23.65 -11.48 -8.38
C THR A 81 24.62 -10.87 -7.37
N LEU A 82 25.85 -10.54 -7.76
CA LEU A 82 26.79 -9.84 -6.89
C LEU A 82 26.25 -8.46 -6.48
N MET A 83 25.77 -7.65 -7.43
CA MET A 83 25.18 -6.35 -7.12
C MET A 83 23.88 -6.47 -6.31
N ALA A 84 23.09 -7.50 -6.53
CA ALA A 84 21.92 -7.78 -5.71
C ALA A 84 22.30 -8.10 -4.26
N ILE A 85 23.32 -8.95 -4.03
CA ILE A 85 23.73 -9.35 -2.68
C ILE A 85 24.47 -8.22 -1.95
N PHE A 86 25.33 -7.46 -2.62
CA PHE A 86 26.11 -6.40 -1.98
C PHE A 86 25.38 -5.05 -1.90
N GLY A 87 24.46 -4.77 -2.83
CA GLY A 87 23.73 -3.51 -2.89
C GLY A 87 22.25 -3.68 -2.56
N GLY A 88 21.56 -4.55 -3.29
CA GLY A 88 20.11 -4.75 -3.17
C GLY A 88 19.67 -5.24 -1.79
N VAL A 89 20.25 -6.34 -1.31
CA VAL A 89 19.89 -6.98 -0.04
C VAL A 89 20.17 -6.06 1.16
N PRO A 90 21.34 -5.39 1.29
CA PRO A 90 21.60 -4.49 2.41
C PRO A 90 20.67 -3.27 2.43
N LEU A 91 20.39 -2.68 1.26
CA LEU A 91 19.50 -1.53 1.16
C LEU A 91 18.06 -1.93 1.54
N PHE A 92 17.59 -3.06 1.02
CA PHE A 92 16.28 -3.61 1.35
C PHE A 92 16.15 -3.97 2.83
N TYR A 93 17.18 -4.60 3.40
CA TYR A 93 17.21 -4.94 4.83
C TYR A 93 17.17 -3.69 5.70
N MET A 94 17.95 -2.66 5.37
CA MET A 94 17.96 -1.38 6.08
C MET A 94 16.57 -0.73 6.05
N GLU A 95 15.90 -0.69 4.90
CA GLU A 95 14.55 -0.12 4.77
C GLU A 95 13.54 -0.87 5.65
N LEU A 96 13.56 -2.21 5.60
CA LEU A 96 12.69 -3.03 6.44
C LEU A 96 12.99 -2.84 7.93
N ALA A 97 14.26 -2.79 8.33
CA ALA A 97 14.67 -2.57 9.72
C ALA A 97 14.22 -1.18 10.22
N LEU A 98 14.37 -0.14 9.40
CA LEU A 98 13.91 1.22 9.70
C LEU A 98 12.38 1.26 9.86
N GLY A 99 11.64 0.61 8.97
CA GLY A 99 10.19 0.50 9.04
C GLY A 99 9.69 -0.23 10.30
N GLN A 100 10.37 -1.32 10.69
CA GLN A 100 10.04 -2.06 11.91
C GLN A 100 10.43 -1.30 13.19
N PHE A 101 11.57 -0.60 13.20
CA PHE A 101 12.05 0.14 14.37
C PHE A 101 11.19 1.37 14.67
N HIS A 102 10.89 2.19 13.65
CA HIS A 102 10.17 3.44 13.85
C HIS A 102 8.66 3.27 13.93
N ARG A 103 8.10 2.13 13.49
CA ARG A 103 6.66 1.77 13.54
C ARG A 103 5.71 2.88 13.07
N THR A 104 6.20 3.79 12.24
CA THR A 104 5.52 5.00 11.79
C THR A 104 5.62 5.09 10.28
N GLY A 105 4.67 5.77 9.64
CA GLY A 105 4.62 5.87 8.18
C GLY A 105 5.84 6.61 7.59
N ALA A 106 6.06 6.41 6.29
CA ALA A 106 7.22 6.94 5.55
C ALA A 106 7.40 8.46 5.63
N ILE A 107 6.35 9.26 5.90
CA ILE A 107 6.48 10.71 6.09
C ILE A 107 6.85 11.07 7.54
N SER A 108 6.40 10.28 8.51
CA SER A 108 6.56 10.58 9.94
C SER A 108 7.95 10.16 10.46
N ILE A 109 8.56 9.15 9.83
CA ILE A 109 9.91 8.66 10.16
C ILE A 109 10.97 9.76 9.98
N TRP A 110 10.92 10.49 8.87
CA TRP A 110 11.86 11.58 8.57
C TRP A 110 11.72 12.77 9.51
N LYS A 111 10.54 12.98 10.11
CA LYS A 111 10.34 14.03 11.12
C LYS A 111 11.10 13.72 12.43
N ARG A 112 11.29 12.44 12.78
CA ARG A 112 11.97 12.02 14.02
C ARG A 112 13.48 11.85 13.87
N ILE A 113 13.95 11.43 12.71
CA ILE A 113 15.39 11.24 12.43
C ILE A 113 16.07 12.56 12.07
N CYS A 114 15.60 13.23 11.02
CA CYS A 114 16.21 14.45 10.50
C CYS A 114 15.17 15.26 9.71
N PRO A 115 14.60 16.34 10.27
CA PRO A 115 13.52 17.09 9.64
C PRO A 115 13.89 17.70 8.27
N ILE A 116 15.19 17.85 7.97
CA ILE A 116 15.69 18.32 6.68
C ILE A 116 15.41 17.32 5.53
N PHE A 117 15.33 16.03 5.83
CA PHE A 117 15.02 14.98 4.85
C PHE A 117 13.50 14.69 4.74
N LYS A 118 12.65 15.50 5.37
CA LYS A 118 11.19 15.36 5.27
C LYS A 118 10.68 15.37 3.82
N GLY A 119 11.37 16.08 2.92
CA GLY A 119 11.07 16.09 1.48
C GLY A 119 11.21 14.73 0.81
N VAL A 120 12.11 13.86 1.29
CA VAL A 120 12.33 12.52 0.73
C VAL A 120 11.09 11.65 0.91
N GLY A 121 10.46 11.69 2.09
CA GLY A 121 9.21 10.96 2.34
C GLY A 121 8.07 11.41 1.41
N PHE A 122 7.94 12.72 1.16
CA PHE A 122 6.95 13.24 0.21
C PHE A 122 7.26 12.84 -1.23
N ALA A 123 8.53 12.89 -1.64
CA ALA A 123 8.96 12.46 -2.97
C ALA A 123 8.63 10.97 -3.21
N ILE A 124 8.89 10.10 -2.23
CA ILE A 124 8.55 8.67 -2.32
C ILE A 124 7.03 8.47 -2.47
N CYS A 125 6.21 9.23 -1.74
CA CYS A 125 4.76 9.16 -1.88
C CYS A 125 4.27 9.61 -3.26
N ILE A 126 4.83 10.70 -3.80
CA ILE A 126 4.50 11.18 -5.14
C ILE A 126 4.90 10.15 -6.21
N ILE A 127 6.10 9.58 -6.10
CA ILE A 127 6.56 8.52 -7.00
C ILE A 127 5.63 7.30 -6.92
N ALA A 128 5.25 6.86 -5.72
CA ALA A 128 4.33 5.75 -5.53
C ALA A 128 2.93 6.01 -6.14
N LEU A 129 2.44 7.24 -6.07
CA LEU A 129 1.18 7.63 -6.74
C LEU A 129 1.31 7.55 -8.27
N TYR A 130 2.38 8.11 -8.85
CA TYR A 130 2.61 8.00 -10.29
C TYR A 130 2.74 6.55 -10.75
N VAL A 131 3.45 5.73 -9.96
CA VAL A 131 3.60 4.30 -10.23
C VAL A 131 2.25 3.61 -10.23
N SER A 132 1.42 3.89 -9.23
CA SER A 132 0.08 3.30 -9.10
C SER A 132 -0.81 3.60 -10.30
N PHE A 133 -0.79 4.82 -10.85
CA PHE A 133 -1.62 5.16 -12.01
C PHE A 133 -1.27 4.31 -13.24
N TYR A 134 0.01 4.23 -13.60
CA TYR A 134 0.38 3.45 -14.78
C TYR A 134 0.24 1.93 -14.55
N TYR A 135 0.59 1.43 -13.35
CA TYR A 135 0.49 -0.01 -13.05
C TYR A 135 -0.96 -0.49 -13.10
N ASN A 136 -1.90 0.29 -12.58
CA ASN A 136 -3.32 -0.04 -12.62
C ASN A 136 -3.84 -0.16 -14.07
N THR A 137 -3.38 0.70 -14.99
CA THR A 137 -3.74 0.59 -16.42
C THR A 137 -3.23 -0.73 -17.03
N ILE A 138 -2.00 -1.12 -16.73
CA ILE A 138 -1.44 -2.39 -17.22
C ILE A 138 -2.21 -3.59 -16.68
N ILE A 139 -2.58 -3.58 -15.39
CA ILE A 139 -3.39 -4.64 -14.78
C ILE A 139 -4.78 -4.69 -15.42
N ALA A 140 -5.41 -3.54 -15.68
CA ALA A 140 -6.71 -3.49 -16.36
C ALA A 140 -6.64 -4.11 -17.76
N TRP A 141 -5.59 -3.82 -18.53
CA TRP A 141 -5.37 -4.44 -19.83
C TRP A 141 -5.12 -5.94 -19.72
N ALA A 142 -4.31 -6.38 -18.76
CA ALA A 142 -4.07 -7.80 -18.52
C ALA A 142 -5.38 -8.55 -18.17
N LEU A 143 -6.23 -7.97 -17.34
CA LEU A 143 -7.55 -8.52 -17.00
C LEU A 143 -8.51 -8.51 -18.19
N TYR A 144 -8.47 -7.49 -19.03
CA TYR A 144 -9.24 -7.42 -20.27
C TYR A 144 -8.87 -8.57 -21.23
N TYR A 145 -7.57 -8.78 -21.47
CA TYR A 145 -7.09 -9.91 -22.28
C TYR A 145 -7.38 -11.27 -21.62
N PHE A 146 -7.28 -11.36 -20.30
CA PHE A 146 -7.62 -12.57 -19.55
C PHE A 146 -9.11 -12.92 -19.71
N TYR A 147 -10.02 -11.96 -19.55
CA TYR A 147 -11.46 -12.18 -19.76
C TYR A 147 -11.78 -12.49 -21.23
N SER A 148 -11.15 -11.76 -22.16
CA SER A 148 -11.28 -11.99 -23.60
C SER A 148 -10.84 -13.40 -24.01
N SER A 149 -9.95 -14.05 -23.24
CA SER A 149 -9.55 -15.43 -23.48
C SER A 149 -10.63 -16.46 -23.13
N PHE A 150 -11.60 -16.12 -22.26
CA PHE A 150 -12.73 -17.00 -21.90
C PHE A 150 -13.93 -16.81 -22.82
N THR A 151 -14.15 -15.61 -23.36
CA THR A 151 -15.02 -15.39 -24.52
C THR A 151 -14.30 -15.85 -25.79
N GLY A 152 -14.20 -17.18 -25.92
CA GLY A 152 -13.50 -17.88 -27.00
C GLY A 152 -14.13 -17.73 -28.38
N THR A 153 -14.07 -16.53 -28.97
CA THR A 153 -14.17 -16.33 -30.42
C THR A 153 -12.88 -15.75 -30.98
N LEU A 154 -11.74 -16.09 -30.38
CA LEU A 154 -10.42 -15.61 -30.80
C LEU A 154 -9.79 -16.42 -31.98
N SER A 155 -10.57 -17.10 -32.83
CA SER A 155 -9.96 -17.81 -33.97
C SER A 155 -10.85 -18.15 -35.18
N ASP A 156 -11.98 -17.48 -35.42
CA ASP A 156 -12.68 -17.60 -36.73
C ASP A 156 -12.67 -16.31 -37.56
N HIS A 157 -12.44 -15.12 -36.95
CA HIS A 157 -12.36 -13.86 -37.69
C HIS A 157 -10.96 -13.49 -38.22
N TYR A 158 -9.89 -14.09 -37.72
CA TYR A 158 -8.51 -13.83 -38.21
C TYR A 158 -8.10 -14.77 -39.35
N ILE A 159 -8.77 -15.93 -39.48
CA ILE A 159 -8.50 -16.91 -40.55
C ILE A 159 -9.20 -16.52 -41.86
N SER A 160 -10.13 -15.56 -41.83
CA SER A 160 -10.90 -15.10 -43.00
C SER A 160 -10.58 -13.69 -43.47
N LEU A 161 -9.64 -12.96 -42.84
CA LEU A 161 -9.19 -11.66 -43.33
C LEU A 161 -7.97 -11.83 -44.24
N PRO A 162 -7.99 -11.30 -45.48
CA PRO A 162 -6.80 -11.26 -46.31
C PRO A 162 -5.73 -10.46 -45.55
N ALA A 163 -4.48 -10.89 -45.66
CA ALA A 163 -3.32 -10.26 -45.07
C ALA A 163 -3.10 -8.85 -45.63
N ASP A 164 -3.94 -7.89 -45.21
CA ASP A 164 -3.75 -6.48 -45.49
C ASP A 164 -3.19 -5.79 -44.24
N ASN A 165 -1.87 -5.69 -44.27
CA ASN A 165 -1.07 -4.60 -43.72
C ASN A 165 -1.08 -4.35 -42.19
N GLY A 166 -0.16 -5.05 -41.49
CA GLY A 166 0.81 -4.41 -40.59
C GLY A 166 0.35 -3.62 -39.35
N SER A 167 -0.93 -3.65 -38.95
CA SER A 167 -1.44 -2.83 -37.84
C SER A 167 -2.26 -3.64 -36.83
N ALA A 168 -1.56 -4.42 -36.00
CA ALA A 168 -2.15 -5.13 -34.86
C ALA A 168 -2.51 -4.23 -33.66
N PHE A 169 -2.71 -2.92 -33.87
CA PHE A 169 -3.15 -1.97 -32.85
C PHE A 169 -4.35 -1.17 -33.38
N PRO A 170 -5.59 -1.54 -33.02
CA PRO A 170 -6.76 -0.75 -33.36
C PRO A 170 -6.90 0.36 -32.31
N SER A 171 -6.19 1.48 -32.45
CA SER A 171 -6.49 2.78 -31.80
C SER A 171 -5.40 3.83 -32.03
N LEU A 172 -5.24 4.33 -33.25
CA LEU A 172 -4.54 5.61 -33.47
C LEU A 172 -5.05 6.40 -34.70
N SER A 173 -6.32 6.22 -35.07
CA SER A 173 -6.93 6.93 -36.22
C SER A 173 -8.07 7.88 -35.82
N CYS A 174 -8.36 8.06 -34.53
CA CYS A 174 -9.43 8.96 -34.07
C CYS A 174 -8.93 10.20 -33.31
N ILE A 175 -7.63 10.49 -33.37
CA ILE A 175 -7.04 11.77 -32.92
C ILE A 175 -6.42 12.39 -34.17
N GLY A 176 -7.26 13.00 -34.99
CA GLY A 176 -6.83 13.53 -36.28
C GLY A 176 -7.96 13.81 -37.25
N ASP A 177 -9.10 14.29 -36.75
CA ASP A 177 -10.10 15.04 -37.51
C ASP A 177 -10.79 16.03 -36.56
#